data_AF-A0A958NVN9-F1
#
_entry.id   AF-A0A958NVN9-F1
#
_cell.length_a   1.000
_cell.length_b   1.000
_cell.length_c   1.000
_cell.angle_alpha   90.00
_cell.angle_beta   90.00
_cell.angle_gamma   90.00
#
_symmetry.space_group_name_H-M   'P 1'
#
loop_
_entity.id
_entity.type
_entity.pdbx_description
1 polymer ?
#
loop_
_entity_poly.entity_id
_entity_poly.type
_entity_poly.pdbx_seq_one_letter_code
_entity_poly.pdbx_strand_id
1 'polypeptide(L)'
;MQAVALAVENPPGPKYPACLMFEGIDLYSDTMTRPTRAMRDAMAGAQVGDEQKGEDPTTLALEARVASLLGLESALFFPSATMANEVALMLHCSHGDELIAAENCHLFFA
;
A
#
# COMPACT_ATOMS: atom_id res chain seq x y z
N MET A 1 4.43 24.28 7.42
CA MET A 1 3.47 25.27 6.87
C MET A 1 3.45 25.12 5.35
N GLN A 2 2.46 24.41 4.80
CA GLN A 2 1.94 24.61 3.44
C GLN A 2 0.57 23.94 3.38
N ALA A 3 -0.47 24.76 3.27
CA ALA A 3 -1.83 24.34 2.99
C ALA A 3 -1.93 24.07 1.48
N VAL A 4 -2.32 22.86 1.10
CA VAL A 4 -2.78 22.56 -0.26
C VAL A 4 -4.27 22.26 -0.16
N ALA A 5 -5.08 23.28 -0.44
CA ALA A 5 -6.47 23.09 -0.80
C ALA A 5 -6.51 22.46 -2.20
N LEU A 6 -6.52 21.13 -2.27
CA LEU A 6 -6.95 20.45 -3.49
C LEU A 6 -8.47 20.46 -3.48
N ALA A 7 -9.03 21.34 -4.30
CA ALA A 7 -10.35 21.13 -4.85
C ALA A 7 -10.45 19.66 -5.26
N VAL A 8 -11.49 18.98 -4.76
CA VAL A 8 -11.87 17.68 -5.31
C VAL A 8 -12.37 17.99 -6.72
N GLU A 9 -11.43 18.08 -7.66
CA GLU A 9 -11.72 18.00 -9.08
C GLU A 9 -12.56 16.73 -9.25
N ASN A 10 -13.67 16.85 -9.98
CA ASN A 10 -14.43 15.68 -10.40
C ASN A 10 -13.44 14.63 -10.90
N PRO A 11 -13.58 13.36 -10.48
CA PRO A 11 -12.63 12.33 -10.87
C PRO A 11 -12.47 12.37 -12.39
N PRO A 12 -11.24 12.23 -12.91
CA PRO A 12 -11.03 12.16 -14.35
C PRO A 12 -12.03 11.15 -14.92
N GLY A 13 -12.67 11.52 -16.03
CA GLY A 13 -13.64 10.68 -16.71
C GLY A 13 -13.11 9.25 -16.86
N PRO A 14 -14.01 8.25 -16.96
CA PRO A 14 -13.64 6.85 -16.80
C PRO A 14 -12.41 6.51 -17.63
N LYS A 15 -11.36 6.00 -16.99
CA LYS A 15 -10.10 5.58 -17.62
C LYS A 15 -10.30 4.42 -18.61
N TYR A 16 -11.51 3.89 -18.70
CA TYR A 16 -11.88 2.68 -19.41
C TYR A 16 -13.16 2.92 -20.23
N PRO A 17 -13.35 2.21 -21.37
CA PRO A 17 -14.55 2.34 -22.18
C PRO A 17 -15.80 2.05 -21.34
N ALA A 18 -16.87 2.81 -21.61
CA ALA A 18 -18.14 2.80 -20.85
C ALA A 18 -18.83 1.43 -20.71
N CYS A 19 -18.34 0.39 -21.41
CA CYS A 19 -18.88 -0.96 -21.45
C CYS A 19 -18.72 -1.76 -20.13
N LEU A 20 -17.83 -1.34 -19.22
CA LEU A 20 -17.56 -2.08 -17.96
C LEU A 20 -18.18 -1.45 -16.71
N MET A 21 -18.92 -0.35 -16.83
CA MET A 21 -19.50 0.36 -15.69
C MET A 21 -21.01 0.11 -15.63
N PHE A 22 -21.42 -0.91 -14.88
CA PHE A 22 -22.78 -0.96 -14.36
C PHE A 22 -22.89 0.14 -13.29
N GLU A 23 -23.97 0.93 -13.28
CA GLU A 23 -24.16 2.10 -12.39
C GLU A 23 -23.56 1.92 -10.98
N GLY A 24 -22.39 2.53 -10.73
CA GLY A 24 -21.75 2.58 -9.41
C GLY A 24 -21.03 1.30 -8.94
N ILE A 25 -20.95 0.25 -9.75
CA ILE A 25 -20.28 -1.01 -9.39
C ILE A 25 -19.00 -1.15 -10.21
N ASP A 26 -17.85 -1.00 -9.54
CA ASP A 26 -16.53 -1.22 -10.11
C ASP A 26 -16.01 -2.62 -9.73
N LEU A 27 -15.88 -3.51 -10.72
CA LEU A 27 -15.36 -4.86 -10.57
C LEU A 27 -13.97 -5.04 -11.21
N TYR A 28 -13.30 -3.94 -11.57
CA TYR A 28 -12.00 -4.01 -12.25
C TYR A 28 -10.90 -4.54 -11.32
N SER A 29 -10.81 -3.99 -10.10
CA SER A 29 -9.85 -4.42 -9.09
C SER A 29 -10.28 -3.90 -7.71
N ASP A 30 -9.97 -4.70 -6.68
CA ASP A 30 -10.06 -4.29 -5.28
C ASP A 30 -9.17 -3.09 -4.92
N THR A 31 -8.12 -2.79 -5.70
CA THR A 31 -7.31 -1.58 -5.56
C THR A 31 -8.09 -0.29 -5.81
N MET A 32 -9.29 -0.37 -6.42
CA MET A 32 -10.18 0.78 -6.60
C MET A 32 -10.92 1.17 -5.29
N THR A 33 -10.75 0.40 -4.21
CA THR A 33 -11.35 0.67 -2.91
C THR A 33 -10.98 2.07 -2.41
N ARG A 34 -11.97 2.80 -1.89
CA ARG A 34 -11.78 4.11 -1.26
C ARG A 34 -11.84 3.97 0.26
N PRO A 35 -11.04 4.74 1.02
CA PRO A 35 -11.10 4.68 2.48
C PRO A 35 -12.50 5.03 2.99
N THR A 36 -12.96 4.36 4.04
CA THR A 36 -14.24 4.67 4.68
C THR A 36 -14.14 5.99 5.46
N ARG A 37 -15.28 6.51 5.95
CA ARG A 37 -15.28 7.70 6.81
C ARG A 37 -14.45 7.48 8.08
N ALA A 38 -14.63 6.35 8.74
CA ALA A 38 -13.87 5.99 9.94
C ALA A 38 -12.37 5.89 9.68
N MET A 39 -11.96 5.33 8.52
CA MET A 39 -10.55 5.31 8.12
C MET A 39 -9.99 6.72 7.93
N ARG A 40 -10.73 7.60 7.24
CA ARG A 40 -10.31 9.00 7.08
C ARG A 40 -10.20 9.74 8.40
N ASP A 41 -11.15 9.54 9.31
CA ASP A 41 -11.13 10.16 10.63
C ASP A 41 -9.93 9.64 11.47
N ALA A 42 -9.63 8.34 11.38
CA ALA A 42 -8.45 7.73 12.03
C ALA A 42 -7.13 8.27 11.44
N MET A 43 -7.02 8.39 10.12
CA MET A 43 -5.86 8.99 9.45
C MET A 43 -5.66 10.44 9.87
N ALA A 44 -6.74 11.23 9.95
CA ALA A 44 -6.68 12.64 10.34
C ALA A 44 -6.29 12.84 11.81
N GLY A 45 -6.61 11.86 12.67
CA GLY A 45 -6.27 11.89 14.10
C GLY A 45 -4.99 11.15 14.47
N ALA A 46 -4.27 10.56 13.51
CA ALA A 46 -3.08 9.77 13.77
C ALA A 46 -1.93 10.64 14.34
N GLN A 47 -1.21 10.09 15.32
CA GLN A 47 0.03 10.70 15.79
C GLN A 47 1.15 10.37 14.79
N VAL A 48 1.83 11.39 14.29
CA VAL A 48 2.88 11.25 13.27
C VAL A 48 4.21 11.70 13.82
N GLY A 49 5.30 11.13 13.30
CA GLY A 49 6.66 11.44 13.70
C GLY A 49 7.66 11.30 12.55
N ASP A 50 8.95 11.34 12.88
CA ASP A 50 10.02 11.12 11.91
C ASP A 50 10.29 9.61 11.77
N GLU A 51 9.72 9.01 10.73
CA GLU A 51 9.85 7.56 10.49
C GLU A 51 11.30 7.13 10.26
N GLN A 52 12.15 7.95 9.62
CA GLN A 52 13.57 7.63 9.40
C GLN A 52 14.37 7.50 10.70
N LYS A 53 13.88 8.13 11.78
CA LYS A 53 14.46 8.02 13.13
C LYS A 53 13.73 7.00 14.01
N GLY A 54 12.69 6.35 13.51
CA GLY A 54 11.84 5.46 14.29
C GLY A 54 11.00 6.20 15.33
N GLU A 55 10.58 7.44 15.03
CA GLU A 55 9.80 8.28 15.95
C GLU A 55 8.32 8.37 15.58
N ASP A 56 7.87 7.66 14.52
CA ASP A 56 6.45 7.64 14.14
C ASP A 56 5.67 6.57 14.93
N PRO A 57 4.83 6.96 15.91
CA PRO A 57 4.14 6.00 16.75
C PRO A 57 3.05 5.21 16.02
N THR A 58 2.45 5.77 14.96
CA THR A 58 1.39 5.08 14.21
C THR A 58 1.98 3.99 13.34
N THR A 59 3.10 4.27 12.67
CA THR A 59 3.83 3.26 11.87
C THR A 59 4.34 2.13 12.75
N LEU A 60 5.00 2.44 13.87
CA LEU A 60 5.51 1.44 14.81
C LEU A 60 4.40 0.55 15.38
N ALA A 61 3.24 1.14 15.72
CA ALA A 61 2.11 0.38 16.21
C ALA A 61 1.54 -0.58 15.14
N LEU A 62 1.49 -0.15 13.87
CA LEU A 62 1.08 -0.99 12.76
C LEU A 62 2.03 -2.17 12.59
N GLU A 63 3.34 -1.91 12.54
CA GLU A 63 4.38 -2.92 12.36
C GLU A 63 4.39 -3.94 13.50
N ALA A 64 4.37 -3.48 14.75
CA ALA A 64 4.32 -4.36 15.92
C ALA A 64 3.06 -5.26 15.90
N ARG A 65 1.90 -4.69 15.53
CA ARG A 65 0.66 -5.45 15.39
C ARG A 65 0.76 -6.51 14.29
N VAL A 66 1.34 -6.17 13.13
CA VAL A 66 1.49 -7.10 12.00
C VAL A 66 2.49 -8.21 12.32
N ALA A 67 3.64 -7.87 12.92
CA ALA A 67 4.63 -8.85 13.38
C ALA A 67 3.99 -9.84 14.36
N SER A 68 3.26 -9.35 15.35
CA SER A 68 2.53 -10.20 16.31
C SER A 68 1.45 -11.05 15.63
N LEU A 69 0.73 -10.50 14.65
CA LEU A 69 -0.35 -11.21 13.95
C LEU A 69 0.20 -12.40 13.13
N LEU A 70 1.39 -12.23 12.54
CA LEU A 70 2.03 -13.24 11.70
C LEU A 70 3.00 -14.16 12.47
N GLY A 71 3.26 -13.88 13.75
CA GLY A 71 4.23 -14.62 14.56
C GLY A 71 5.68 -14.40 14.12
N LEU A 72 5.97 -13.22 13.57
CA LEU A 72 7.31 -12.81 13.13
C LEU A 72 7.97 -11.91 14.18
N GLU A 73 9.30 -11.80 14.13
CA GLU A 73 10.06 -10.93 15.03
C GLU A 73 9.79 -9.44 14.76
N SER A 74 9.65 -9.07 13.49
CA SER A 74 9.46 -7.69 13.05
C SER A 74 8.65 -7.61 11.76
N ALA A 75 8.17 -6.41 11.43
CA ALA A 75 7.52 -6.07 10.19
C ALA A 75 7.94 -4.65 9.77
N LEU A 76 7.84 -4.33 8.49
CA LEU A 76 8.13 -2.99 7.97
C LEU A 76 6.99 -2.52 7.05
N PHE A 77 6.59 -1.26 7.19
CA PHE A 77 5.57 -0.66 6.33
C PHE A 77 6.20 -0.15 5.02
N PHE A 78 5.60 -0.53 3.88
CA PHE A 78 6.02 -0.07 2.56
C PHE A 78 4.87 0.65 1.83
N PRO A 79 5.16 1.76 1.12
CA PRO A 79 4.22 2.43 0.21
C PRO A 79 3.52 1.55 -0.83
N SER A 80 4.10 0.42 -1.24
CA SER A 80 3.49 -0.52 -2.18
C SER A 80 3.95 -1.95 -1.97
N ALA A 81 3.13 -2.91 -2.38
CA ALA A 81 3.48 -4.33 -2.38
C ALA A 81 4.64 -4.65 -3.33
N THR A 82 4.74 -3.93 -4.46
CA THR A 82 5.88 -4.07 -5.40
C THR A 82 7.20 -3.72 -4.70
N MET A 83 7.25 -2.62 -3.95
CA MET A 83 8.47 -2.26 -3.21
C MET A 83 8.77 -3.25 -2.08
N ALA A 84 7.75 -3.71 -1.35
CA ALA A 84 7.93 -4.72 -0.31
C ALA A 84 8.55 -6.01 -0.87
N ASN A 85 8.04 -6.47 -2.01
CA ASN A 85 8.53 -7.66 -2.70
C ASN A 85 9.96 -7.48 -3.21
N GLU A 86 10.28 -6.33 -3.83
CA GLU A 86 11.63 -6.04 -4.32
C GLU A 86 12.65 -6.00 -3.17
N VAL A 87 12.30 -5.37 -2.05
CA VAL A 87 13.15 -5.37 -0.86
C VAL A 87 13.34 -6.79 -0.31
N ALA A 88 12.28 -7.61 -0.28
CA ALA A 88 12.39 -9.00 0.14
C ALA A 88 13.35 -9.80 -0.78
N LEU A 89 13.29 -9.59 -2.10
CA LEU A 89 14.22 -10.22 -3.04
C LEU A 89 15.65 -9.76 -2.78
N MET A 90 15.90 -8.46 -2.60
CA MET A 90 17.25 -7.95 -2.31
C MET A 90 17.81 -8.45 -0.98
N LEU A 91 16.96 -8.76 0.00
CA LEU A 91 17.38 -9.31 1.30
C LEU A 91 17.67 -10.82 1.23
N HIS A 92 16.97 -11.55 0.38
CA HIS A 92 17.07 -13.01 0.29
C HIS A 92 17.97 -13.52 -0.84
N CYS A 93 18.24 -12.68 -1.84
CA CYS A 93 19.02 -13.04 -3.03
C CYS A 93 20.12 -12.00 -3.28
N SER A 94 21.28 -12.49 -3.69
CA SER A 94 22.40 -11.70 -4.19
C SER A 94 22.46 -11.74 -5.72
N HIS A 95 23.31 -10.88 -6.29
CA HIS A 95 23.52 -10.86 -7.72
C HIS A 95 24.08 -12.22 -8.21
N GLY A 96 23.35 -12.88 -9.12
CA GLY A 96 23.69 -14.21 -9.62
C GLY A 96 22.95 -15.36 -8.96
N ASP A 97 22.16 -15.11 -7.90
CA ASP A 97 21.26 -16.11 -7.33
C ASP A 97 20.06 -16.38 -8.24
N GLU A 98 19.43 -17.55 -8.05
CA GLU A 98 18.25 -17.96 -8.79
C GLU A 98 16.98 -17.84 -7.96
N LEU A 99 15.94 -17.22 -8.52
CA LEU A 99 14.60 -17.15 -7.95
C LEU A 99 13.68 -18.15 -8.66
N ILE A 100 13.13 -19.11 -7.90
CA ILE A 100 12.10 -20.02 -8.39
C ILE A 100 10.74 -19.44 -8.02
N ALA A 101 9.92 -19.12 -9.03
CA ALA A 101 8.56 -18.63 -8.84
C ALA A 101 7.60 -19.23 -9.88
N ALA A 102 6.30 -19.16 -9.58
CA ALA A 102 5.26 -19.60 -10.52
C ALA A 102 5.23 -18.72 -11.77
N GLU A 103 4.81 -19.29 -12.90
CA GLU A 103 4.76 -18.60 -14.21
C GLU A 103 3.97 -17.29 -14.17
N ASN A 104 2.90 -17.22 -13.35
CA ASN A 104 2.02 -16.07 -13.21
C ASN A 104 2.31 -15.22 -11.95
N CYS A 105 3.50 -15.34 -11.38
CA CYS A 105 3.90 -14.58 -10.19
C CYS A 105 3.90 -13.07 -10.49
N HIS A 106 3.35 -12.26 -9.59
CA HIS A 106 3.28 -10.80 -9.74
C HIS A 106 4.67 -10.16 -9.89
N LEU A 107 5.73 -10.81 -9.39
CA LEU A 107 7.12 -10.34 -9.54
C LEU A 107 7.55 -10.17 -11.00
N PHE A 108 7.00 -10.95 -11.94
CA PHE A 108 7.40 -10.90 -13.35
C PHE A 108 6.58 -9.95 -14.21
N PHE A 109 5.40 -9.52 -13.74
CA PHE A 109 4.44 -8.73 -14.54
C PHE A 109 4.01 -7.41 -13.86
N ALA A 110 4.70 -7.01 -12.79
CA ALA A 110 4.46 -5.77 -12.06
C ALA A 110 4.84 -4.52 -12.86
#